data_AF-A0A5E4D2I7-F1
#
_entry.id   AF-A0A5E4D2I7-F1
#
_cell.length_a   1.000
_cell.length_b   1.000
_cell.length_c   1.000
_cell.angle_alpha   90.00
_cell.angle_beta   90.00
_cell.angle_gamma   90.00
#
_symmetry.space_group_name_H-M   'P 1'
#
loop_
_entity.id
_entity.type
_entity.pdbx_description
1 polymer ?
#
loop_
_entity_poly.entity_id
_entity_poly.type
_entity_poly.pdbx_seq_one_letter_code
_entity_poly.pdbx_strand_id
1 'polypeptide(L)'
;MKSELESYKENNTQQSFQIMSLRDDIQDLQELIASLTRIKSLKNTNIESLERGNWELTERVTALENLLKVHLVEREKAERKADLLEKMLSGTSRFPSYMTMKGQENLLDVFPVKDKTEAFMANNFERDIFHTEEPNHKQKIWDGCQQDLIQKDKQAPELDRQPYSCGWETETEQSQYQNFLSQLSTLVSDSIVPIPATEEAVKERILEISENELSWKSRTEGLQQEIQMLTKQLEQLHQIYEETAQESPQGGENYREQKKPLKRLDGNIGINDFFQRKSDLDRNKENFRTPNSQVDKHNKKFKQLEMLLNIRQNLQIITTPILEEKIQKLQKQLSDLKLSNKNMKTQLTKINVLKDKTIMKLRQSLTKVETMKEKVVMNIDDLKTTSDSAEQEARSDKEKARQMLDTVTPELSIAKNTLEVSGQEQEVFYLITILKLI
;
A
#
# COMPACT_ATOMS: atom_id res chain seq x y z
N MET A 1 -67.49 26.42 40.77
CA MET A 1 -66.73 25.48 41.62
C MET A 1 -66.46 24.11 40.96
N LYS A 2 -67.44 23.22 40.75
CA LYS A 2 -67.15 21.85 40.27
C LYS A 2 -66.62 21.79 38.82
N SER A 3 -67.16 22.62 37.92
CA SER A 3 -66.70 22.74 36.52
C SER A 3 -65.33 23.40 36.38
N GLU A 4 -65.04 24.43 37.19
CA GLU A 4 -63.74 25.11 37.21
C GLU A 4 -62.63 24.17 37.73
N LEU A 5 -62.93 23.34 38.74
CA LEU A 5 -62.00 22.34 39.25
C LEU A 5 -61.65 21.28 38.19
N GLU A 6 -62.64 20.86 37.38
CA GLU A 6 -62.42 19.87 36.33
C GLU A 6 -61.61 20.47 35.16
N SER A 7 -61.90 21.72 34.76
CA SER A 7 -61.11 22.46 33.78
C SER A 7 -59.65 22.66 34.24
N TYR A 8 -59.43 22.93 35.53
CA TYR A 8 -58.08 23.06 36.07
C TYR A 8 -57.32 21.73 36.03
N LYS A 9 -57.98 20.60 36.32
CA LYS A 9 -57.36 19.27 36.21
C LYS A 9 -56.99 18.95 34.77
N GLU A 10 -57.89 19.19 33.82
CA GLU A 10 -57.65 18.93 32.40
C GLU A 10 -56.46 19.77 31.89
N ASN A 11 -56.44 21.07 32.21
CA ASN A 11 -55.33 21.95 31.84
C ASN A 11 -54.00 21.48 32.47
N ASN A 12 -54.02 21.05 33.74
CA ASN A 12 -52.83 20.50 34.39
C ASN A 12 -52.35 19.19 33.73
N THR A 13 -53.27 18.31 33.32
CA THR A 13 -52.88 17.09 32.58
C THR A 13 -52.29 17.43 31.22
N GLN A 14 -52.86 18.39 30.49
CA GLN A 14 -52.34 18.86 29.21
C GLN A 14 -50.94 19.47 29.37
N GLN A 15 -50.73 20.29 30.40
CA GLN A 15 -49.42 20.84 30.75
C GLN A 15 -48.42 19.72 31.10
N SER A 16 -48.83 18.71 31.86
CA SER A 16 -47.99 17.56 32.17
C SER A 16 -47.57 16.78 30.91
N PHE A 17 -48.47 16.59 29.94
CA PHE A 17 -48.13 15.95 28.66
C PHE A 17 -47.15 16.80 27.84
N GLN A 18 -47.34 18.12 27.80
CA GLN A 18 -46.41 19.04 27.13
C GLN A 18 -45.03 19.02 27.78
N ILE A 19 -44.95 19.02 29.11
CA ILE A 19 -43.68 18.92 29.85
C ILE A 19 -42.98 17.58 29.57
N MET A 20 -43.73 16.48 29.48
CA MET A 20 -43.17 15.18 29.12
C MET A 20 -42.58 15.18 27.71
N SER A 21 -43.34 15.66 26.72
CA SER A 21 -42.88 15.76 25.33
C SER A 21 -41.62 16.64 25.22
N LEU A 22 -41.60 17.79 25.90
CA LEU A 22 -40.43 18.67 25.91
C LEU A 22 -39.21 18.01 26.59
N ARG A 23 -39.43 17.18 27.61
CA ARG A 23 -38.35 16.42 28.24
C ARG A 23 -37.77 15.39 27.27
N ASP A 24 -38.62 14.67 26.55
CA ASP A 24 -38.19 13.68 25.56
C ASP A 24 -37.39 14.37 24.43
N ASP A 25 -37.89 15.50 23.92
CA ASP A 25 -37.17 16.29 22.91
C ASP A 25 -35.80 16.79 23.41
N ILE A 26 -35.70 17.23 24.66
CA ILE A 26 -34.43 17.64 25.28
C ILE A 26 -33.46 16.46 25.36
N GLN A 27 -33.95 15.27 25.68
CA GLN A 27 -33.13 14.07 25.77
C GLN A 27 -32.60 13.64 24.39
N ASP A 28 -33.43 13.69 23.36
CA ASP A 28 -33.02 13.43 21.97
C ASP A 28 -31.96 14.44 21.50
N LEU A 29 -32.14 15.72 21.83
CA LEU A 29 -31.15 16.75 21.52
C LEU A 29 -29.82 16.52 22.25
N GLN A 30 -29.86 16.07 23.51
CA GLN A 30 -28.64 15.73 24.27
C GLN A 30 -27.90 14.55 23.63
N GLU A 31 -28.61 13.52 23.17
CA GLU A 31 -28.02 12.38 22.47
C GLU A 31 -27.41 12.80 21.13
N LEU A 32 -28.08 13.68 20.39
CA LEU A 32 -27.56 14.25 19.15
C LEU A 32 -26.27 15.06 19.38
N ILE A 33 -26.23 15.90 20.42
CA ILE A 33 -25.04 16.67 20.81
C ILE A 33 -23.89 15.72 21.19
N ALA A 34 -24.16 14.67 21.96
CA ALA A 34 -23.15 13.67 22.32
C ALA A 34 -22.59 12.96 21.08
N SER A 35 -23.46 12.58 20.13
CA SER A 35 -23.08 11.95 18.86
C SER A 35 -22.25 12.88 17.99
N LEU A 36 -22.65 14.14 17.87
CA LEU A 36 -21.91 15.16 17.13
C LEU A 36 -20.52 15.40 17.74
N THR A 37 -20.43 15.39 19.08
CA THR A 37 -19.15 15.53 19.79
C THR A 37 -18.22 14.35 19.48
N ARG A 38 -18.72 13.11 19.47
CA ARG A 38 -17.94 11.92 19.09
C ARG A 38 -17.48 11.96 17.64
N ILE A 39 -18.35 12.37 16.72
CA ILE A 39 -18.00 12.52 15.29
C ILE A 39 -16.92 13.58 15.13
N LYS A 40 -17.03 14.70 15.85
CA LYS A 40 -16.02 15.78 15.82
C LYS A 40 -14.67 15.30 16.33
N SER A 41 -14.63 14.56 17.45
CA SER A 41 -13.37 14.00 17.95
C SER A 41 -12.75 13.00 16.99
N LEU A 42 -13.56 12.13 16.38
CA LEU A 42 -13.08 11.14 15.40
C LEU A 42 -12.53 11.81 14.13
N LYS A 43 -13.19 12.87 13.65
CA LYS A 43 -12.69 13.66 12.52
C LYS A 43 -11.34 14.29 12.85
N ASN A 44 -11.19 14.86 14.06
CA ASN A 44 -9.93 15.49 14.48
C ASN A 44 -8.79 14.47 14.55
N THR A 45 -9.02 13.29 15.15
CA THR A 45 -7.99 12.24 15.22
C THR A 45 -7.58 11.75 13.84
N ASN A 46 -8.53 11.64 12.90
CA ASN A 46 -8.20 11.25 11.52
C ASN A 46 -7.36 12.33 10.81
N ILE A 47 -7.71 13.60 10.98
CA ILE A 47 -6.93 14.72 10.42
C ILE A 47 -5.49 14.68 10.96
N GLU A 48 -5.32 14.57 12.28
CA GLU A 48 -3.99 14.51 12.91
C GLU A 48 -3.16 13.32 12.40
N SER A 49 -3.81 12.16 12.17
CA SER A 49 -3.12 10.99 11.61
C SER A 49 -2.68 11.19 10.16
N LEU A 50 -3.51 11.85 9.34
CA LEU A 50 -3.18 12.16 7.94
C LEU A 50 -2.10 13.22 7.83
N GLU A 51 -2.15 14.25 8.68
CA GLU A 51 -1.13 15.30 8.76
C GLU A 51 0.24 14.70 9.13
N ARG A 52 0.27 13.78 10.11
CA ARG A 52 1.49 13.05 10.48
C ARG A 52 2.03 12.22 9.31
N GLY A 53 1.17 11.43 8.66
CA GLY A 53 1.58 10.62 7.50
C GLY A 53 2.11 11.47 6.34
N ASN A 54 1.49 12.62 6.06
CA ASN A 54 1.97 13.56 5.05
C ASN A 54 3.33 14.16 5.41
N TRP A 55 3.55 14.48 6.69
CA TRP A 55 4.83 14.97 7.17
C TRP A 55 5.94 13.91 6.99
N GLU A 56 5.70 12.65 7.39
CA GLU A 56 6.64 11.54 7.20
C GLU A 56 6.96 11.28 5.72
N LEU A 57 5.94 11.34 4.85
CA LEU A 57 6.13 11.24 3.41
C LEU A 57 6.99 12.38 2.87
N THR A 58 6.76 13.61 3.34
CA THR A 58 7.54 14.78 2.93
C THR A 58 9.01 14.61 3.34
N GLU A 59 9.29 14.17 4.57
CA GLU A 59 10.66 13.86 4.99
C GLU A 59 11.32 12.82 4.08
N ARG A 60 10.61 11.72 3.78
CA ARG A 60 11.15 10.66 2.93
C ARG A 60 11.41 11.13 1.49
N VAL A 61 10.54 11.99 0.94
CA VAL A 61 10.77 12.62 -0.37
C VAL A 61 12.04 13.47 -0.32
N THR A 62 12.19 14.35 0.68
CA THR A 62 13.40 15.19 0.79
C THR A 62 14.68 14.36 0.95
N ALA A 63 14.64 13.25 1.69
CA ALA A 63 15.77 12.34 1.85
C ALA A 63 16.15 11.67 0.51
N LEU A 64 15.16 11.21 -0.26
CA LEU A 64 15.37 10.61 -1.58
C LEU A 64 15.91 11.64 -2.59
N GLU A 65 15.39 12.87 -2.58
CA GLU A 65 15.90 13.96 -3.42
C GLU A 65 17.36 14.28 -3.11
N ASN A 66 17.74 14.28 -1.83
CA ASN A 66 19.12 14.49 -1.42
C ASN A 66 20.03 13.34 -1.85
N LEU A 67 19.59 12.09 -1.71
CA LEU A 67 20.33 10.92 -2.19
C LEU A 67 20.52 10.97 -3.72
N LEU A 68 19.48 11.35 -4.46
CA LEU A 68 19.55 11.52 -5.91
C LEU A 68 20.58 12.59 -6.30
N LYS A 69 20.61 13.74 -5.60
CA LYS A 69 21.63 14.77 -5.84
C LYS A 69 23.05 14.23 -5.65
N VAL A 70 23.29 13.42 -4.62
CA VAL A 70 24.60 12.79 -4.39
C VAL A 70 24.98 11.87 -5.56
N HIS A 71 24.08 10.97 -5.96
CA HIS A 71 24.33 10.06 -7.08
C HIS A 71 24.54 10.78 -8.41
N LEU A 72 23.84 11.89 -8.66
CA LEU A 72 24.08 12.71 -9.84
C LEU A 72 25.51 13.28 -9.88
N VAL A 73 26.00 13.79 -8.75
CA VAL A 73 27.38 14.29 -8.64
C VAL A 73 28.40 13.17 -8.82
N GLU A 74 28.14 11.99 -8.26
CA GLU A 74 29.02 10.81 -8.42
C GLU A 74 29.08 10.35 -9.88
N ARG A 75 27.93 10.28 -10.55
CA ARG A 75 27.85 9.96 -11.98
C ARG A 75 28.64 10.97 -12.82
N GLU A 76 28.46 12.26 -12.58
CA GLU A 76 29.17 13.32 -13.32
C GLU A 76 30.69 13.24 -13.10
N LYS A 77 31.15 12.83 -11.92
CA LYS A 77 32.57 12.56 -11.65
C LYS A 77 33.07 11.32 -12.40
N ALA A 78 32.27 10.27 -12.49
CA ALA A 78 32.61 9.05 -13.23
C ALA A 78 32.69 9.32 -14.74
N GLU A 79 31.74 10.09 -15.28
CA GLU A 79 31.70 10.51 -16.67
C GLU A 79 32.93 11.32 -17.06
N ARG A 80 33.32 12.33 -16.26
CA ARG A 80 34.57 13.07 -16.50
C ARG A 80 35.82 12.19 -16.50
N LYS A 81 35.86 11.14 -15.67
CA LYS A 81 36.98 10.18 -15.66
C LYS A 81 36.98 9.31 -16.93
N ALA A 82 35.80 8.87 -17.38
CA ALA A 82 35.66 8.10 -18.62
C ALA A 82 36.11 8.92 -19.84
N ASP A 83 35.66 10.17 -19.96
CA ASP A 83 36.06 11.09 -21.04
C ASP A 83 37.58 11.31 -21.10
N LEU A 84 38.23 11.41 -19.93
CA LEU A 84 39.69 11.56 -19.86
C LEU A 84 40.40 10.31 -20.40
N LEU A 85 39.92 9.12 -20.03
CA LEU A 85 40.46 7.85 -20.52
C LEU A 85 40.25 7.69 -22.03
N GLU A 86 39.08 8.04 -22.55
CA GLU A 86 38.77 8.00 -23.98
C GLU A 86 39.71 8.92 -24.78
N LYS A 87 39.98 10.13 -24.28
CA LYS A 87 40.94 11.06 -24.90
C LYS A 87 42.37 10.51 -24.92
N MET A 88 42.81 9.83 -23.86
CA MET A 88 44.13 9.18 -23.84
C MET A 88 44.21 8.03 -24.85
N LEU A 89 43.13 7.25 -25.00
CA LEU A 89 43.07 6.14 -25.95
C LEU A 89 43.03 6.63 -27.41
N SER A 90 42.29 7.69 -27.70
CA SER A 90 42.19 8.28 -29.05
C SER A 90 43.45 9.06 -29.47
N GLY A 91 44.20 9.62 -28.52
CA GLY A 91 45.50 10.27 -28.76
C GLY A 91 46.66 9.32 -29.13
N THR A 92 46.52 8.01 -28.94
CA THR A 92 47.58 7.02 -29.21
C THR A 92 47.57 6.50 -30.66
N SER A 93 46.64 6.96 -31.51
CA SER A 93 46.52 6.48 -32.90
C SER A 93 47.40 7.21 -33.93
N ARG A 94 48.21 8.20 -33.53
CA ARG A 94 49.05 8.97 -34.46
C ARG A 94 50.53 8.76 -34.21
N PHE A 95 51.00 7.55 -34.45
CA PHE A 95 52.43 7.33 -34.67
C PHE A 95 52.85 8.01 -35.98
N PRO A 96 53.82 8.94 -35.98
CA PRO A 96 54.39 9.45 -37.21
C PRO A 96 55.15 8.30 -37.90
N SER A 97 54.68 7.88 -39.07
CA SER A 97 55.43 6.95 -39.92
C SER A 97 56.79 7.55 -40.27
N TYR A 98 57.82 6.77 -39.97
CA TYR A 98 59.20 6.96 -40.39
C TYR A 98 59.27 7.06 -41.94
N MET A 99 59.87 8.12 -42.48
CA MET A 99 60.44 8.10 -43.84
C MET A 99 61.68 9.02 -43.90
N THR A 100 62.79 8.36 -44.18
CA THR A 100 64.13 8.79 -44.60
C THR A 100 64.17 9.80 -45.74
N MET A 101 65.01 10.85 -45.66
CA MET A 101 66.30 10.94 -46.36
C MET A 101 66.94 12.35 -46.24
N LYS A 102 68.27 12.30 -46.26
CA LYS A 102 69.30 13.33 -46.18
C LYS A 102 69.30 14.31 -47.38
N GLY A 103 69.57 15.60 -47.15
CA GLY A 103 69.81 16.59 -48.20
C GLY A 103 70.30 17.94 -47.64
N GLN A 104 71.32 18.50 -48.27
CA GLN A 104 72.26 19.55 -47.82
C GLN A 104 71.74 21.00 -47.83
N GLU A 105 72.47 21.83 -47.06
CA GLU A 105 72.90 23.23 -47.33
C GLU A 105 72.05 24.44 -46.88
N ASN A 106 72.57 25.07 -45.81
CA ASN A 106 72.76 26.51 -45.54
C ASN A 106 72.06 27.54 -46.43
N LEU A 107 71.31 28.47 -45.80
CA LEU A 107 71.49 29.91 -45.99
C LEU A 107 70.74 30.75 -44.93
N LEU A 108 71.57 31.48 -44.18
CA LEU A 108 71.40 32.74 -43.46
C LEU A 108 70.05 33.53 -43.53
N ASP A 109 69.63 33.95 -42.33
CA ASP A 109 69.45 35.35 -41.88
C ASP A 109 68.03 35.94 -41.69
N VAL A 110 67.96 36.81 -40.66
CA VAL A 110 66.98 37.85 -40.31
C VAL A 110 65.84 37.50 -39.31
N PHE A 111 66.12 37.76 -38.02
CA PHE A 111 65.16 38.26 -36.99
C PHE A 111 64.86 39.77 -37.22
N PRO A 112 63.92 40.49 -36.54
CA PRO A 112 63.03 40.17 -35.40
C PRO A 112 61.55 40.65 -35.61
N VAL A 113 60.58 40.49 -34.70
CA VAL A 113 60.14 41.43 -33.62
C VAL A 113 58.91 40.75 -32.99
N LYS A 114 58.96 40.19 -31.76
CA LYS A 114 58.77 40.82 -30.44
C LYS A 114 57.39 41.47 -30.27
N ASP A 115 56.50 40.77 -29.57
CA ASP A 115 55.84 41.36 -28.41
C ASP A 115 55.74 40.36 -27.26
N LYS A 116 56.22 40.82 -26.11
CA LYS A 116 56.42 40.07 -24.87
C LYS A 116 55.51 40.73 -23.83
N THR A 117 54.54 40.00 -23.30
CA THR A 117 54.07 40.16 -21.91
C THR A 117 53.11 39.03 -21.52
N GLU A 118 53.61 37.80 -21.43
CA GLU A 118 53.02 36.78 -20.51
C GLU A 118 53.92 35.55 -20.24
N ALA A 119 55.23 35.66 -20.49
CA ALA A 119 56.18 34.55 -20.33
C ALA A 119 56.87 34.53 -18.96
N PHE A 120 56.16 34.84 -17.87
CA PHE A 120 56.73 34.85 -16.51
C PHE A 120 56.21 33.73 -15.58
N MET A 121 55.40 32.79 -16.08
CA MET A 121 54.98 31.60 -15.31
C MET A 121 55.32 30.26 -15.99
N ALA A 122 56.09 30.27 -17.08
CA ALA A 122 56.41 29.05 -17.85
C ALA A 122 57.88 28.59 -17.76
N ASN A 123 58.75 29.24 -16.97
CA ASN A 123 60.20 29.09 -17.14
C ASN A 123 60.95 28.37 -16.00
N ASN A 124 60.27 27.54 -15.21
CA ASN A 124 60.91 26.82 -14.09
C ASN A 124 61.01 25.29 -14.25
N PHE A 125 60.71 24.69 -15.41
CA PHE A 125 60.88 23.24 -15.59
C PHE A 125 61.67 22.79 -16.82
N GLU A 126 62.13 23.71 -17.68
CA GLU A 126 62.77 23.33 -18.95
C GLU A 126 64.30 23.46 -18.95
N ARG A 127 64.93 23.74 -17.79
CA ARG A 127 66.38 23.97 -17.71
C ARG A 127 67.16 22.99 -16.84
N ASP A 128 66.62 21.82 -16.54
CA ASP A 128 67.28 20.88 -15.61
C ASP A 128 67.34 19.42 -16.07
N ILE A 129 67.25 19.12 -17.37
CA ILE A 129 67.30 17.71 -17.84
C ILE A 129 68.23 17.48 -19.03
N PHE A 130 69.32 18.23 -19.19
CA PHE A 130 70.37 17.80 -20.14
C PHE A 130 71.78 18.11 -19.66
N HIS A 131 72.21 17.40 -18.62
CA HIS A 131 73.62 17.02 -18.48
C HIS A 131 73.74 15.50 -18.30
N THR A 132 74.11 14.86 -19.41
CA THR A 132 74.89 13.61 -19.49
C THR A 132 74.44 12.43 -18.64
N GLU A 133 73.66 11.52 -19.24
CA GLU A 133 73.72 10.12 -18.82
C GLU A 133 73.67 9.19 -20.04
N GLU A 134 74.66 8.29 -20.07
CA GLU A 134 75.11 7.49 -21.21
C GLU A 134 74.02 6.60 -21.86
N PRO A 135 74.24 6.16 -23.12
CA PRO A 135 73.39 5.18 -23.80
C PRO A 135 73.18 3.86 -23.01
N ASN A 136 74.08 3.54 -22.09
CA ASN A 136 74.05 2.31 -21.30
C ASN A 136 72.93 2.27 -20.24
N HIS A 137 72.41 3.40 -19.78
CA HIS A 137 71.34 3.40 -18.78
C HIS A 137 69.97 3.09 -19.40
N LYS A 138 69.73 3.54 -20.64
CA LYS A 138 68.50 3.24 -21.39
C LYS A 138 68.43 1.77 -21.81
N GLN A 139 69.56 1.17 -22.18
CA GLN A 139 69.63 -0.27 -22.47
C GLN A 139 69.35 -1.11 -21.21
N LYS A 140 69.88 -0.70 -20.06
CA LYS A 140 69.65 -1.40 -18.78
C LYS A 140 68.22 -1.27 -18.26
N ILE A 141 67.57 -0.13 -18.51
CA ILE A 141 66.14 0.09 -18.23
C ILE A 141 65.27 -0.72 -19.20
N TRP A 142 65.67 -0.80 -20.48
CA TRP A 142 64.97 -1.60 -21.48
C TRP A 142 65.06 -3.10 -21.17
N ASP A 143 66.24 -3.60 -20.81
CA ASP A 143 66.46 -5.01 -20.43
C ASP A 143 65.73 -5.36 -19.12
N GLY A 144 65.64 -4.42 -18.16
CA GLY A 144 64.83 -4.53 -16.95
C GLY A 144 63.33 -4.57 -17.24
N CYS A 145 62.82 -3.66 -18.07
CA CYS A 145 61.42 -3.68 -18.53
C CYS A 145 61.09 -4.94 -19.33
N GLN A 146 62.04 -5.46 -20.11
CA GLN A 146 61.86 -6.66 -20.91
C GLN A 146 61.86 -7.92 -20.03
N GLN A 147 62.67 -7.96 -18.97
CA GLN A 147 62.60 -9.01 -17.95
C GLN A 147 61.32 -8.93 -17.11
N ASP A 148 60.86 -7.74 -16.73
CA ASP A 148 59.60 -7.52 -16.01
C ASP A 148 58.38 -7.89 -16.87
N LEU A 149 58.45 -7.63 -18.19
CA LEU A 149 57.42 -8.03 -19.14
C LEU A 149 57.38 -9.55 -19.27
N ILE A 150 58.53 -10.22 -19.37
CA ILE A 150 58.62 -11.69 -19.40
C ILE A 150 58.19 -12.30 -18.05
N GLN A 151 58.42 -11.62 -16.91
CA GLN A 151 57.99 -12.08 -15.59
C GLN A 151 56.47 -11.90 -15.40
N LYS A 152 55.87 -10.82 -15.93
CA LYS A 152 54.42 -10.63 -16.01
C LYS A 152 53.73 -11.57 -16.98
N ASP A 153 54.36 -11.87 -18.11
CA ASP A 153 53.86 -12.82 -19.12
C ASP A 153 53.94 -14.28 -18.61
N LYS A 154 54.89 -14.58 -17.71
CA LYS A 154 54.93 -15.83 -16.94
C LYS A 154 53.94 -15.89 -15.77
N GLN A 155 53.40 -14.75 -15.31
CA GLN A 155 52.24 -14.67 -14.40
C GLN A 155 50.89 -14.69 -15.15
N ALA A 156 50.89 -14.53 -16.47
CA ALA A 156 49.67 -14.58 -17.28
C ALA A 156 48.93 -15.94 -17.22
N PRO A 157 49.58 -17.12 -17.08
CA PRO A 157 48.85 -18.38 -16.94
C PRO A 157 48.11 -18.53 -15.60
N GLU A 158 48.44 -17.72 -14.59
CA GLU A 158 47.73 -17.67 -13.30
C GLU A 158 46.49 -16.76 -13.33
N LEU A 159 46.44 -15.83 -14.31
CA LEU A 159 45.31 -14.92 -14.54
C LEU A 159 44.34 -15.42 -15.62
N ASP A 160 44.74 -16.42 -16.43
CA ASP A 160 43.89 -17.06 -17.44
C ASP A 160 43.14 -18.30 -16.91
N ARG A 161 43.36 -18.67 -15.64
CA ARG A 161 42.28 -19.32 -14.90
C ARG A 161 41.25 -18.21 -14.69
N GLN A 162 40.11 -18.32 -15.37
CA GLN A 162 38.91 -17.49 -15.20
C GLN A 162 38.95 -16.82 -13.83
N PRO A 163 38.88 -15.47 -13.75
CA PRO A 163 38.76 -14.85 -12.44
C PRO A 163 37.61 -15.62 -11.77
N TYR A 164 37.82 -16.03 -10.53
CA TYR A 164 36.69 -16.25 -9.66
C TYR A 164 35.96 -14.91 -9.65
N SER A 165 35.08 -14.72 -10.63
CA SER A 165 34.04 -13.73 -10.62
C SER A 165 33.35 -14.03 -9.31
N CYS A 166 33.40 -13.07 -8.41
CA CYS A 166 32.65 -13.05 -7.18
C CYS A 166 31.18 -13.30 -7.56
N GLY A 167 30.76 -14.57 -7.69
CA GLY A 167 29.47 -14.93 -8.27
C GLY A 167 28.32 -14.34 -7.45
N TRP A 168 28.58 -14.08 -6.17
CA TRP A 168 27.64 -13.49 -5.26
C TRP A 168 27.37 -12.00 -5.52
N GLU A 169 28.28 -11.21 -6.13
CA GLU A 169 28.03 -9.77 -6.43
C GLU A 169 27.09 -9.62 -7.63
N THR A 170 27.33 -10.37 -8.71
CA THR A 170 26.41 -10.45 -9.86
C THR A 170 25.08 -11.10 -9.49
N GLU A 171 25.07 -12.09 -8.60
CA GLU A 171 23.82 -12.69 -8.09
C GLU A 171 23.03 -11.70 -7.22
N THR A 172 23.70 -10.86 -6.41
CA THR A 172 23.01 -9.80 -5.66
C THR A 172 22.44 -8.70 -6.55
N GLU A 173 23.15 -8.26 -7.59
CA GLU A 173 22.65 -7.23 -8.51
C GLU A 173 21.53 -7.78 -9.42
N GLN A 174 21.70 -9.00 -9.92
CA GLN A 174 20.69 -9.64 -10.76
C GLN A 174 19.43 -10.00 -9.97
N SER A 175 19.57 -10.43 -8.71
CA SER A 175 18.43 -10.63 -7.82
C SER A 175 17.75 -9.31 -7.43
N GLN A 176 18.48 -8.21 -7.27
CA GLN A 176 17.90 -6.88 -7.06
C GLN A 176 17.12 -6.39 -8.28
N TYR A 177 17.66 -6.57 -9.48
CA TYR A 177 16.97 -6.24 -10.72
C TYR A 177 15.70 -7.08 -10.93
N GLN A 178 15.76 -8.39 -10.65
CA GLN A 178 14.60 -9.26 -10.70
C GLN A 178 13.55 -8.94 -9.62
N ASN A 179 13.97 -8.53 -8.42
CA ASN A 179 13.07 -8.08 -7.37
C ASN A 179 12.38 -6.76 -7.76
N PHE A 180 13.11 -5.82 -8.35
CA PHE A 180 12.54 -4.60 -8.91
C PHE A 180 11.52 -4.89 -10.03
N LEU A 181 11.85 -5.79 -10.95
CA LEU A 181 10.92 -6.26 -11.99
C LEU A 181 9.67 -6.92 -11.42
N SER A 182 9.82 -7.75 -10.38
CA SER A 182 8.68 -8.38 -9.69
C SER A 182 7.78 -7.35 -9.01
N GLN A 183 8.36 -6.31 -8.42
CA GLN A 183 7.60 -5.22 -7.80
C GLN A 183 6.84 -4.41 -8.86
N LEU A 184 7.49 -4.08 -9.99
CA LEU A 184 6.85 -3.41 -11.10
C LEU A 184 5.75 -4.27 -11.74
N SER A 185 6.01 -5.55 -11.99
CA SER A 185 4.99 -6.49 -12.49
C SER A 185 3.77 -6.52 -11.56
N THR A 186 3.98 -6.53 -10.25
CA THR A 186 2.87 -6.50 -9.27
C THR A 186 2.11 -5.17 -9.31
N LEU A 187 2.82 -4.05 -9.41
CA LEU A 187 2.23 -2.71 -9.43
C LEU A 187 1.39 -2.44 -10.68
N VAL A 188 1.87 -2.90 -11.83
CA VAL A 188 1.23 -2.67 -13.14
C VAL A 188 0.23 -3.78 -13.48
N SER A 189 0.17 -4.86 -12.69
CA SER A 189 -0.82 -5.93 -12.86
C SER A 189 -2.22 -5.50 -12.42
N ASP A 190 -3.21 -5.81 -13.25
CA ASP A 190 -4.62 -5.68 -12.88
C ASP A 190 -5.08 -6.88 -12.04
N SER A 191 -6.12 -6.68 -11.23
CA SER A 191 -6.74 -7.75 -10.41
C SER A 191 -7.26 -8.97 -11.19
N ILE A 192 -7.21 -8.93 -12.53
CA ILE A 192 -7.80 -9.93 -13.44
C ILE A 192 -6.71 -10.74 -14.16
N VAL A 193 -5.55 -10.16 -14.48
CA VAL A 193 -4.46 -10.85 -15.21
C VAL A 193 -3.10 -10.46 -14.61
N PRO A 194 -2.43 -11.38 -13.90
CA PRO A 194 -1.08 -11.14 -13.41
C PRO A 194 -0.09 -11.16 -14.58
N ILE A 195 0.77 -10.14 -14.61
CA ILE A 195 1.75 -9.94 -15.68
C ILE A 195 3.07 -10.60 -15.28
N PRO A 196 3.77 -11.30 -16.18
CA PRO A 196 5.08 -11.86 -15.89
C PRO A 196 6.08 -10.80 -15.43
N ALA A 197 6.96 -11.14 -14.47
CA ALA A 197 8.06 -10.30 -14.02
C ALA A 197 9.23 -10.26 -15.02
N THR A 198 8.91 -10.11 -16.31
CA THR A 198 9.86 -9.93 -17.41
C THR A 198 9.82 -8.49 -17.90
N GLU A 199 10.97 -7.94 -18.30
CA GLU A 199 11.10 -6.53 -18.67
C GLU A 199 10.17 -6.14 -19.83
N GLU A 200 10.01 -7.02 -20.80
CA GLU A 200 9.20 -6.84 -22.00
C GLU A 200 7.71 -6.76 -21.66
N ALA A 201 7.24 -7.65 -20.77
CA ALA A 201 5.83 -7.70 -20.37
C ALA A 201 5.43 -6.50 -19.52
N VAL A 202 6.34 -6.03 -18.65
CA VAL A 202 6.15 -4.81 -17.87
C VAL A 202 6.11 -3.58 -18.79
N LYS A 203 7.03 -3.48 -19.76
CA LYS A 203 7.04 -2.37 -20.74
C LYS A 203 5.77 -2.33 -21.60
N GLU A 204 5.33 -3.48 -22.11
CA GLU A 204 4.13 -3.57 -22.95
C GLU A 204 2.88 -3.12 -22.18
N ARG A 205 2.74 -3.53 -20.91
CA ARG A 205 1.62 -3.08 -20.08
C ARG A 205 1.66 -1.59 -19.78
N ILE A 206 2.84 -1.03 -19.49
CA ILE A 206 2.98 0.42 -19.26
C ILE A 206 2.55 1.20 -20.50
N LEU A 207 2.93 0.72 -21.69
CA LEU A 207 2.49 1.33 -22.96
C LEU A 207 0.98 1.23 -23.14
N GLU A 208 0.38 0.06 -22.88
CA GLU A 208 -1.07 -0.12 -22.98
C GLU A 208 -1.85 0.77 -22.00
N ILE A 209 -1.36 0.93 -20.76
CA ILE A 209 -1.97 1.85 -19.77
C ILE A 209 -1.88 3.30 -20.27
N SER A 210 -0.75 3.68 -20.89
CA SER A 210 -0.54 5.02 -21.44
C SER A 210 -1.45 5.29 -22.64
N GLU A 211 -1.64 4.31 -23.54
CA GLU A 211 -2.59 4.41 -24.65
C GLU A 211 -4.04 4.50 -24.16
N ASN A 212 -4.39 3.72 -23.15
CA ASN A 212 -5.70 3.75 -22.51
C ASN A 212 -5.98 5.12 -21.87
N GLU A 213 -5.01 5.74 -21.21
CA GLU A 213 -5.12 7.07 -20.63
C GLU A 213 -5.53 8.11 -21.69
N LEU A 214 -4.89 8.10 -22.86
CA LEU A 214 -5.24 8.97 -23.97
C LEU A 214 -6.66 8.74 -24.48
N SER A 215 -7.13 7.48 -24.49
CA SER A 215 -8.49 7.13 -24.91
C SER A 215 -9.56 7.66 -23.93
N TRP A 216 -9.36 7.47 -22.61
CA TRP A 216 -10.30 7.94 -21.59
C TRP A 216 -10.29 9.46 -21.50
N LYS A 217 -9.14 10.12 -21.75
CA LYS A 217 -9.04 11.57 -21.86
C LYS A 217 -9.89 12.11 -23.01
N SER A 218 -9.76 11.53 -24.21
CA SER A 218 -10.56 11.92 -25.38
C SER A 218 -12.07 11.72 -25.13
N ARG A 219 -12.45 10.60 -24.50
CA ARG A 219 -13.85 10.34 -24.12
C ARG A 219 -14.38 11.34 -23.09
N THR A 220 -13.54 11.73 -22.14
CA THR A 220 -13.90 12.71 -21.10
C THR A 220 -14.10 14.09 -21.69
N GLU A 221 -13.25 14.50 -22.63
CA GLU A 221 -13.42 15.76 -23.39
C GLU A 221 -14.73 15.76 -24.20
N GLY A 222 -15.09 14.65 -24.85
CA GLY A 222 -16.37 14.51 -25.56
C GLY A 222 -17.59 14.66 -24.63
N LEU A 223 -17.57 14.00 -23.47
CA LEU A 223 -18.62 14.15 -22.45
C LEU A 223 -18.69 15.57 -21.90
N GLN A 224 -17.55 16.23 -21.72
CA GLN A 224 -17.50 17.62 -21.27
C GLN A 224 -18.15 18.57 -22.28
N GLN A 225 -17.92 18.37 -23.58
CA GLN A 225 -18.58 19.14 -24.63
C GLN A 225 -20.10 18.90 -24.65
N GLU A 226 -20.54 17.66 -24.46
CA GLU A 226 -21.96 17.32 -24.37
C GLU A 226 -22.64 18.00 -23.18
N ILE A 227 -22.01 17.99 -22.01
CA ILE A 227 -22.49 18.69 -20.81
C ILE A 227 -22.60 20.20 -21.08
N GLN A 228 -21.61 20.81 -21.74
CA GLN A 228 -21.69 22.23 -22.11
C GLN A 228 -22.85 22.53 -23.06
N MET A 229 -23.09 21.67 -24.05
CA MET A 229 -24.22 21.82 -24.97
C MET A 229 -25.57 21.76 -24.23
N LEU A 230 -25.75 20.74 -23.37
CA LEU A 230 -26.97 20.57 -22.59
C LEU A 230 -27.19 21.73 -21.60
N THR A 231 -26.11 22.23 -21.00
CA THR A 231 -26.16 23.40 -20.10
C THR A 231 -26.66 24.64 -20.87
N LYS A 232 -26.14 24.87 -22.08
CA LYS A 232 -26.58 25.98 -22.93
C LYS A 232 -28.06 25.86 -23.33
N GLN A 233 -28.54 24.65 -23.61
CA GLN A 233 -29.96 24.41 -23.89
C GLN A 233 -30.85 24.66 -22.68
N LEU A 234 -30.41 24.28 -21.48
CA LEU A 234 -31.12 24.53 -20.24
C LEU A 234 -31.24 26.04 -19.96
N GLU A 235 -30.17 26.79 -20.20
CA GLU A 235 -30.14 28.24 -20.01
C GLU A 235 -31.05 28.97 -21.00
N GLN A 236 -31.14 28.50 -22.25
CA GLN A 236 -32.12 28.99 -23.23
C GLN A 236 -33.56 28.74 -22.77
N LEU A 237 -33.86 27.58 -22.20
CA LEU A 237 -35.19 27.28 -21.65
C LEU A 237 -35.51 28.18 -20.45
N HIS A 238 -34.52 28.44 -19.58
CA HIS A 238 -34.69 29.33 -18.44
C HIS A 238 -34.96 30.78 -18.87
N GLN A 239 -34.27 31.25 -19.90
CA GLN A 239 -34.49 32.58 -20.47
C GLN A 239 -35.91 32.75 -21.02
N ILE A 240 -36.40 31.77 -21.76
CA ILE A 240 -37.79 31.79 -22.29
C ILE A 240 -38.81 31.77 -21.15
N TYR A 241 -38.56 31.01 -20.09
CA TYR A 241 -39.42 30.95 -18.92
C TYR A 241 -39.49 32.30 -18.19
N GLU A 242 -38.35 32.95 -17.95
CA GLU A 242 -38.32 34.30 -17.36
C GLU A 242 -39.04 35.34 -18.22
N GLU A 243 -38.84 35.33 -19.54
CA GLU A 243 -39.51 36.26 -20.46
C GLU A 243 -41.04 36.11 -20.42
N THR A 244 -41.56 34.88 -20.39
CA THR A 244 -43.02 34.65 -20.22
C THR A 244 -43.56 34.98 -18.84
N ALA A 245 -42.73 34.91 -17.79
CA ALA A 245 -43.13 35.31 -16.43
C ALA A 245 -43.21 36.84 -16.28
N GLN A 246 -42.36 37.60 -16.99
CA GLN A 246 -42.39 39.06 -16.99
C GLN A 246 -43.51 39.65 -17.87
N GLU A 247 -43.98 38.95 -18.92
CA GLU A 247 -45.04 39.44 -19.83
C GLU A 247 -46.47 39.39 -19.27
N SER A 248 -46.71 38.90 -18.04
CA SER A 248 -48.07 38.75 -17.47
C SER A 248 -48.35 39.55 -16.19
N PRO A 249 -48.73 40.85 -16.29
CA PRO A 249 -49.51 41.53 -15.25
C PRO A 249 -51.01 41.61 -15.54
N GLN A 250 -51.49 41.28 -16.75
CA GLN A 250 -52.82 41.70 -17.21
C GLN A 250 -53.83 40.55 -17.43
N GLY A 251 -53.50 39.33 -17.01
CA GLY A 251 -54.38 38.15 -17.12
C GLY A 251 -55.23 37.86 -15.88
N GLY A 252 -55.02 38.58 -14.77
CA GLY A 252 -55.60 38.28 -13.45
C GLY A 252 -57.07 38.70 -13.25
N GLU A 253 -57.59 39.63 -14.04
CA GLU A 253 -58.94 40.20 -13.80
C GLU A 253 -60.08 39.35 -14.40
N ASN A 254 -59.83 38.59 -15.47
CA ASN A 254 -60.88 37.87 -16.20
C ASN A 254 -61.36 36.55 -15.56
N TYR A 255 -60.73 36.07 -14.49
CA TYR A 255 -61.10 34.80 -13.85
C TYR A 255 -62.06 34.95 -12.65
N ARG A 256 -62.30 36.17 -12.16
CA ARG A 256 -63.15 36.40 -10.98
C ARG A 256 -64.66 36.52 -11.32
N GLU A 257 -65.03 36.78 -12.57
CA GLU A 257 -66.43 37.00 -12.96
C GLU A 257 -67.23 35.71 -13.25
N GLN A 258 -66.58 34.56 -13.45
CA GLN A 258 -67.27 33.31 -13.82
C GLN A 258 -67.77 32.45 -12.64
N LYS A 259 -67.81 32.98 -11.40
CA LYS A 259 -68.36 32.28 -10.21
C LYS A 259 -69.42 33.11 -9.47
N LYS A 260 -70.52 33.47 -10.14
CA LYS A 260 -71.78 33.87 -9.47
C LYS A 260 -72.86 32.79 -9.72
N PRO A 261 -73.53 32.25 -8.67
CA PRO A 261 -74.57 31.25 -8.86
C PRO A 261 -75.80 31.84 -9.57
N LEU A 262 -76.29 31.11 -10.57
CA LEU A 262 -77.60 31.25 -11.22
C LEU A 262 -78.73 31.07 -10.19
N LYS A 263 -79.13 32.13 -9.49
CA LYS A 263 -80.41 32.19 -8.74
C LYS A 263 -80.94 33.62 -8.76
N ARG A 264 -81.75 33.91 -9.78
CA ARG A 264 -82.88 34.88 -9.84
C ARG A 264 -83.25 35.07 -11.31
N LEU A 265 -84.00 34.12 -11.86
CA LEU A 265 -84.85 34.37 -13.03
C LEU A 265 -86.13 33.55 -12.85
N ASP A 266 -86.82 33.85 -11.77
CA ASP A 266 -88.20 33.44 -11.55
C ASP A 266 -88.95 34.73 -11.21
N GLY A 267 -89.71 35.25 -12.18
CA GLY A 267 -90.34 36.56 -12.11
C GLY A 267 -90.43 37.27 -13.47
N ASN A 268 -91.54 37.02 -14.16
CA ASN A 268 -92.15 37.86 -15.21
C ASN A 268 -91.47 37.94 -16.58
N ILE A 269 -91.76 36.93 -17.41
CA ILE A 269 -91.82 37.11 -18.87
C ILE A 269 -93.09 37.93 -19.16
N GLY A 270 -92.93 39.25 -19.25
CA GLY A 270 -93.95 40.14 -19.79
C GLY A 270 -94.08 39.92 -21.30
N ILE A 271 -95.21 39.38 -21.70
CA ILE A 271 -95.65 39.21 -23.10
C ILE A 271 -95.88 40.60 -23.70
N ASN A 272 -94.84 41.31 -24.18
CA ASN A 272 -95.06 42.43 -25.13
C ASN A 272 -93.85 42.98 -25.92
N ASP A 273 -92.71 42.31 -26.06
CA ASP A 273 -91.55 42.90 -26.77
C ASP A 273 -91.14 42.18 -28.07
N PHE A 274 -91.99 41.31 -28.60
CA PHE A 274 -91.68 40.53 -29.81
C PHE A 274 -91.99 41.23 -31.15
N PHE A 275 -92.46 42.49 -31.16
CA PHE A 275 -92.86 43.19 -32.40
C PHE A 275 -92.19 44.54 -32.68
N GLN A 276 -91.20 44.98 -31.89
CA GLN A 276 -90.59 46.31 -32.08
C GLN A 276 -89.11 46.32 -32.51
N ARG A 277 -88.65 45.36 -33.32
CA ARG A 277 -87.39 45.54 -34.09
C ARG A 277 -87.24 44.59 -35.28
N LYS A 278 -88.26 44.53 -36.13
CA LYS A 278 -88.21 43.84 -37.44
C LYS A 278 -88.15 44.84 -38.61
N SER A 279 -87.44 45.95 -38.38
CA SER A 279 -87.13 46.99 -39.35
C SER A 279 -85.69 47.41 -39.09
N ASP A 280 -84.90 47.53 -40.16
CA ASP A 280 -83.46 47.85 -40.20
C ASP A 280 -82.52 46.63 -40.33
N LEU A 281 -82.88 45.72 -41.24
CA LEU A 281 -81.94 44.79 -41.89
C LEU A 281 -81.53 45.37 -43.26
N ASP A 282 -80.94 46.56 -43.31
CA ASP A 282 -80.26 47.03 -44.54
C ASP A 282 -79.27 48.19 -44.31
N ARG A 283 -78.29 47.99 -43.43
CA ARG A 283 -76.98 48.68 -43.48
C ARG A 283 -76.08 48.09 -42.42
N ASN A 284 -75.12 47.28 -42.86
CA ASN A 284 -73.79 47.06 -42.27
C ASN A 284 -73.19 45.75 -42.82
N LYS A 285 -72.97 45.72 -44.13
CA LYS A 285 -71.83 44.98 -44.69
C LYS A 285 -70.60 45.82 -44.38
N GLU A 286 -69.95 45.54 -43.26
CA GLU A 286 -68.56 45.91 -42.94
C GLU A 286 -68.39 45.70 -41.44
N ASN A 287 -67.85 44.54 -41.04
CA ASN A 287 -67.03 44.31 -39.83
C ASN A 287 -66.88 42.80 -39.55
N PHE A 288 -66.19 42.09 -40.45
CA PHE A 288 -65.49 40.85 -40.11
C PHE A 288 -63.98 41.15 -40.10
N ARG A 289 -63.55 41.85 -39.07
CA ARG A 289 -62.14 42.12 -38.72
C ARG A 289 -62.06 41.72 -37.25
N THR A 290 -61.44 40.64 -36.76
CA THR A 290 -60.34 39.78 -37.22
C THR A 290 -60.35 38.52 -36.31
N PRO A 291 -60.46 37.27 -36.82
CA PRO A 291 -60.25 36.06 -36.00
C PRO A 291 -58.77 35.71 -35.80
N ASN A 292 -57.87 36.34 -36.56
CA ASN A 292 -56.48 35.89 -36.73
C ASN A 292 -55.65 35.94 -35.44
N SER A 293 -55.91 36.87 -34.50
CA SER A 293 -55.12 36.98 -33.26
C SER A 293 -55.40 35.85 -32.26
N GLN A 294 -56.61 35.32 -32.24
CA GLN A 294 -56.97 34.19 -31.39
C GLN A 294 -56.44 32.88 -31.99
N VAL A 295 -56.59 32.70 -33.31
CA VAL A 295 -56.02 31.56 -34.04
C VAL A 295 -54.48 31.52 -33.90
N ASP A 296 -53.80 32.67 -34.01
CA ASP A 296 -52.35 32.75 -33.78
C ASP A 296 -51.94 32.41 -32.35
N LYS A 297 -52.69 32.87 -31.34
CA LYS A 297 -52.44 32.52 -29.94
C LYS A 297 -52.60 31.03 -29.67
N HIS A 298 -53.65 30.40 -30.21
CA HIS A 298 -53.86 28.95 -30.08
C HIS A 298 -52.79 28.16 -30.84
N ASN A 299 -52.38 28.62 -32.02
CA ASN A 299 -51.30 27.99 -32.80
C ASN A 299 -49.94 28.07 -32.06
N LYS A 300 -49.62 29.21 -31.43
CA LYS A 300 -48.42 29.34 -30.58
C LYS A 300 -48.45 28.40 -29.37
N LYS A 301 -49.58 28.32 -28.65
CA LYS A 301 -49.75 27.38 -27.52
C LYS A 301 -49.67 25.92 -27.97
N PHE A 302 -50.23 25.59 -29.13
CA PHE A 302 -50.16 24.25 -29.70
C PHE A 302 -48.71 23.85 -30.00
N LYS A 303 -47.93 24.73 -30.65
CA LYS A 303 -46.50 24.51 -30.89
C LYS A 303 -45.68 24.35 -29.59
N GLN A 304 -46.01 25.10 -28.54
CA GLN A 304 -45.37 24.95 -27.22
C GLN A 304 -45.69 23.59 -26.58
N LEU A 305 -46.95 23.15 -26.64
CA LEU A 305 -47.35 21.83 -26.14
C LEU A 305 -46.68 20.69 -26.91
N GLU A 306 -46.56 20.83 -28.22
CA GLU A 306 -45.87 19.87 -29.08
C GLU A 306 -44.37 19.80 -28.77
N MET A 307 -43.72 20.94 -28.54
CA MET A 307 -42.31 21.00 -28.11
C MET A 307 -42.10 20.36 -26.73
N LEU A 308 -42.94 20.68 -25.75
CA LEU A 308 -42.88 20.08 -24.41
C LEU A 308 -43.08 18.57 -24.44
N LEU A 309 -44.00 18.08 -25.30
CA LEU A 309 -44.22 16.66 -25.49
C LEU A 309 -42.99 15.97 -26.08
N ASN A 310 -42.35 16.59 -27.07
CA ASN A 310 -41.12 16.07 -27.69
C ASN A 310 -39.95 16.03 -26.70
N ILE A 311 -39.77 17.08 -25.89
CA ILE A 311 -38.73 17.11 -24.85
C ILE A 311 -38.97 16.01 -23.82
N ARG A 312 -40.22 15.84 -23.36
CA ARG A 312 -40.59 14.79 -22.42
C ARG A 312 -40.32 13.39 -22.98
N GLN A 313 -40.70 13.15 -24.23
CA GLN A 313 -40.46 11.87 -24.90
C GLN A 313 -38.97 11.59 -25.07
N ASN A 314 -38.17 12.57 -25.51
CA ASN A 314 -36.73 12.41 -25.66
C ASN A 314 -36.03 12.15 -24.31
N LEU A 315 -36.39 12.89 -23.26
CA LEU A 315 -35.86 12.64 -21.92
C LEU A 315 -36.23 11.24 -21.42
N GLN A 316 -37.45 10.77 -21.70
CA GLN A 316 -37.87 9.42 -21.33
C GLN A 316 -37.10 8.35 -22.12
N ILE A 317 -36.92 8.55 -23.43
CA ILE A 317 -36.17 7.63 -24.31
C ILE A 317 -34.70 7.55 -23.90
N ILE A 318 -34.10 8.63 -23.41
CA ILE A 318 -32.70 8.65 -22.96
C ILE A 318 -32.55 8.08 -21.54
N THR A 319 -33.43 8.48 -20.62
CA THR A 319 -33.29 8.12 -19.19
C THR A 319 -33.63 6.66 -18.92
N THR A 320 -34.63 6.11 -19.62
CA THR A 320 -35.08 4.73 -19.42
C THR A 320 -33.98 3.69 -19.70
N PRO A 321 -33.28 3.69 -20.86
CA PRO A 321 -32.23 2.70 -21.14
C PRO A 321 -31.02 2.84 -20.23
N ILE A 322 -30.65 4.06 -19.81
CA ILE A 322 -29.54 4.28 -18.87
C ILE A 322 -29.87 3.65 -17.50
N LEU A 323 -31.11 3.83 -17.03
CA LEU A 323 -31.56 3.20 -15.79
C LEU A 323 -31.65 1.68 -15.94
N GLU A 324 -32.13 1.18 -17.07
CA GLU A 324 -32.21 -0.24 -17.37
C GLU A 324 -30.80 -0.89 -17.39
N GLU A 325 -29.81 -0.25 -18.02
CA GLU A 325 -28.42 -0.72 -18.04
C GLU A 325 -27.83 -0.77 -16.62
N LYS A 326 -28.10 0.26 -15.79
CA LYS A 326 -27.69 0.26 -14.37
C LYS A 326 -28.35 -0.86 -13.59
N ILE A 327 -29.64 -1.12 -13.81
CA ILE A 327 -30.38 -2.22 -13.19
C ILE A 327 -29.75 -3.56 -13.59
N GLN A 328 -29.49 -3.78 -14.88
CA GLN A 328 -28.87 -5.00 -15.38
C GLN A 328 -27.46 -5.22 -14.80
N LYS A 329 -26.65 -4.15 -14.71
CA LYS A 329 -25.32 -4.21 -14.08
C LYS A 329 -25.40 -4.59 -12.60
N LEU A 330 -26.32 -3.99 -11.85
CA LEU A 330 -26.54 -4.33 -10.45
C LEU A 330 -27.07 -5.76 -10.28
N GLN A 331 -27.95 -6.23 -11.16
CA GLN A 331 -28.45 -7.61 -11.18
C GLN A 331 -27.33 -8.62 -11.45
N LYS A 332 -26.41 -8.31 -12.37
CA LYS A 332 -25.22 -9.13 -12.64
C LYS A 332 -24.31 -9.19 -11.42
N GLN A 333 -23.95 -8.04 -10.84
CA GLN A 333 -23.14 -7.97 -9.62
C GLN A 333 -23.77 -8.76 -8.45
N LEU A 334 -25.09 -8.65 -8.27
CA LEU A 334 -25.80 -9.40 -7.25
C LEU A 334 -25.74 -10.92 -7.50
N SER A 335 -25.80 -11.34 -8.77
CA SER A 335 -25.71 -12.75 -9.16
C SER A 335 -24.30 -13.30 -8.91
N ASP A 336 -23.26 -12.54 -9.27
CA ASP A 336 -21.86 -12.88 -9.02
C ASP A 336 -21.57 -12.98 -7.52
N LEU A 337 -22.05 -12.02 -6.72
CA LEU A 337 -21.93 -12.05 -5.27
C LEU A 337 -22.68 -13.24 -4.65
N LYS A 338 -23.88 -13.58 -5.14
CA LYS A 338 -24.60 -14.77 -4.69
C LYS A 338 -23.84 -16.05 -4.99
N LEU A 339 -23.20 -16.15 -6.17
CA LEU A 339 -22.39 -17.31 -6.54
C LEU A 339 -21.13 -17.41 -5.67
N SER A 340 -20.43 -16.29 -5.47
CA SER A 340 -19.26 -16.21 -4.59
C SER A 340 -19.61 -16.61 -3.15
N ASN A 341 -20.73 -16.12 -2.61
CA ASN A 341 -21.18 -16.47 -1.26
C ASN A 341 -21.49 -17.97 -1.14
N LYS A 342 -22.15 -18.57 -2.13
CA LYS A 342 -22.34 -20.04 -2.19
C LYS A 342 -21.00 -20.79 -2.19
N ASN A 343 -20.01 -20.31 -2.94
CA ASN A 343 -18.67 -20.89 -2.98
C ASN A 343 -17.96 -20.77 -1.63
N MET A 344 -17.94 -19.56 -1.03
CA MET A 344 -17.36 -19.32 0.30
C MET A 344 -18.02 -20.18 1.37
N LYS A 345 -19.36 -20.31 1.35
CA LYS A 345 -20.09 -21.19 2.27
C LYS A 345 -19.66 -22.65 2.10
N THR A 346 -19.48 -23.11 0.87
CA THR A 346 -18.98 -24.46 0.58
C THR A 346 -17.54 -24.65 1.10
N GLN A 347 -16.65 -23.69 0.87
CA GLN A 347 -15.29 -23.73 1.41
C GLN A 347 -15.28 -23.74 2.93
N LEU A 348 -16.11 -22.91 3.58
CA LEU A 348 -16.23 -22.86 5.04
C LEU A 348 -16.69 -24.21 5.61
N THR A 349 -17.66 -24.88 4.97
CA THR A 349 -18.06 -26.23 5.39
C THR A 349 -16.92 -27.25 5.25
N LYS A 350 -16.15 -27.19 4.16
CA LYS A 350 -14.97 -28.06 3.98
C LYS A 350 -13.90 -27.80 5.05
N ILE A 351 -13.60 -26.53 5.35
CA ILE A 351 -12.64 -26.14 6.39
C ILE A 351 -13.10 -26.64 7.76
N ASN A 352 -14.39 -26.51 8.09
CA ASN A 352 -14.91 -27.02 9.36
C ASN A 352 -14.76 -28.55 9.47
N VAL A 353 -15.10 -29.29 8.41
CA VAL A 353 -14.89 -30.75 8.38
C VAL A 353 -13.41 -31.11 8.56
N LEU A 354 -12.49 -30.39 7.93
CA LEU A 354 -11.05 -30.60 8.09
C LEU A 354 -10.58 -30.28 9.51
N LYS A 355 -11.03 -29.18 10.09
CA LYS A 355 -10.73 -28.77 11.47
C LYS A 355 -11.18 -29.85 12.45
N ASP A 356 -12.40 -30.34 12.31
CA ASP A 356 -12.95 -31.37 13.19
C ASP A 356 -12.17 -32.69 13.06
N LYS A 357 -11.77 -33.07 11.84
CA LYS A 357 -10.90 -34.24 11.59
C LYS A 357 -9.52 -34.08 12.25
N THR A 358 -8.94 -32.89 12.20
CA THR A 358 -7.64 -32.60 12.83
C THR A 358 -7.75 -32.62 14.35
N ILE A 359 -8.79 -32.01 14.92
CA ILE A 359 -9.07 -32.06 16.37
C ILE A 359 -9.24 -33.51 16.82
N MET A 360 -9.97 -34.33 16.07
CA MET A 360 -10.15 -35.75 16.38
C MET A 360 -8.81 -36.50 16.40
N LYS A 361 -7.94 -36.29 15.40
CA LYS A 361 -6.59 -36.88 15.36
C LYS A 361 -5.73 -36.44 16.55
N LEU A 362 -5.76 -35.15 16.89
CA LEU A 362 -5.00 -34.60 18.03
C LEU A 362 -5.48 -35.18 19.36
N ARG A 363 -6.81 -35.32 19.54
CA ARG A 363 -7.39 -35.99 20.71
C ARG A 363 -6.94 -37.44 20.79
N GLN A 364 -6.95 -38.16 19.67
CA GLN A 364 -6.48 -39.55 19.63
C GLN A 364 -4.98 -39.67 19.98
N SER A 365 -4.12 -38.78 19.47
CA SER A 365 -2.71 -38.77 19.86
C SER A 365 -2.50 -38.40 21.32
N LEU A 366 -3.29 -37.46 21.85
CA LEU A 366 -3.23 -37.07 23.26
C LEU A 366 -3.57 -38.25 24.16
N THR A 367 -4.66 -38.97 23.89
CA THR A 367 -5.03 -40.17 24.65
C THR A 367 -3.95 -41.25 24.59
N LYS A 368 -3.31 -41.46 23.42
CA LYS A 368 -2.17 -42.39 23.32
C LYS A 368 -1.01 -41.95 24.22
N VAL A 369 -0.64 -40.67 24.20
CA VAL A 369 0.43 -40.14 25.06
C VAL A 369 0.08 -40.26 26.54
N GLU A 370 -1.16 -39.97 26.92
CA GLU A 370 -1.65 -40.13 28.30
C GLU A 370 -1.55 -41.60 28.76
N THR A 371 -1.95 -42.56 27.94
CA THR A 371 -1.81 -43.99 28.29
C THR A 371 -0.34 -44.43 28.39
N MET A 372 0.55 -43.87 27.56
CA MET A 372 1.99 -44.14 27.67
C MET A 372 2.57 -43.51 28.93
N LYS A 373 2.14 -42.29 29.28
CA LYS A 373 2.53 -41.61 30.51
C LYS A 373 2.09 -42.40 31.74
N GLU A 374 0.83 -42.84 31.81
CA GLU A 374 0.35 -43.68 32.93
C GLU A 374 1.15 -44.97 33.06
N LYS A 375 1.47 -45.64 31.95
CA LYS A 375 2.34 -46.84 31.97
C LYS A 375 3.74 -46.55 32.50
N VAL A 376 4.34 -45.44 32.08
CA VAL A 376 5.67 -45.03 32.58
C VAL A 376 5.62 -44.67 34.05
N VAL A 377 4.56 -43.97 34.50
CA VAL A 377 4.34 -43.65 35.92
C VAL A 377 4.21 -44.93 36.75
N MET A 378 3.40 -45.91 36.32
CA MET A 378 3.29 -47.20 37.00
C MET A 378 4.65 -47.92 37.09
N ASN A 379 5.40 -47.98 35.98
CA ASN A 379 6.73 -48.61 36.00
C ASN A 379 7.72 -47.89 36.93
N ILE A 380 7.67 -46.55 36.99
CA ILE A 380 8.53 -45.76 37.89
C ILE A 380 8.16 -46.02 39.35
N ASP A 381 6.87 -46.10 39.68
CA ASP A 381 6.41 -46.42 41.02
C ASP A 381 6.83 -47.85 41.43
N ASP A 382 6.76 -48.83 40.51
CA ASP A 382 7.25 -50.20 40.73
C ASP A 382 8.78 -50.25 40.94
N LEU A 383 9.54 -49.50 40.13
CA LEU A 383 11.00 -49.36 40.30
C LEU A 383 11.36 -48.66 41.61
N LYS A 384 10.55 -47.72 42.06
CA LYS A 384 10.76 -47.01 43.32
C LYS A 384 10.50 -47.90 44.52
N THR A 385 9.39 -48.65 44.53
CA THR A 385 9.08 -49.61 45.61
C THR A 385 10.14 -50.70 45.73
N THR A 386 10.64 -51.21 44.60
CA THR A 386 11.74 -52.21 44.59
C THR A 386 13.07 -51.61 45.07
N SER A 387 13.40 -50.38 44.66
CA SER A 387 14.56 -49.64 45.15
C SER A 387 14.50 -49.39 46.66
N ASP A 388 13.35 -48.92 47.17
CA ASP A 388 13.16 -48.65 48.60
C ASP A 388 13.27 -49.95 49.44
N SER A 389 12.77 -51.08 48.91
CA SER A 389 12.92 -52.40 49.53
C SER A 389 14.38 -52.85 49.58
N ALA A 390 15.12 -52.71 48.47
CA ALA A 390 16.53 -53.09 48.40
C ALA A 390 17.41 -52.21 49.30
N GLU A 391 17.10 -50.91 49.41
CA GLU A 391 17.82 -50.00 50.32
C GLU A 391 17.57 -50.38 51.79
N GLN A 392 16.33 -50.74 52.15
CA GLN A 392 16.00 -51.17 53.51
C GLN A 392 16.69 -52.50 53.87
N GLU A 393 16.77 -53.43 52.94
CA GLU A 393 17.50 -54.70 53.11
C GLU A 393 19.01 -54.43 53.29
N ALA A 394 19.60 -53.62 52.43
CA ALA A 394 21.01 -53.24 52.53
C ALA A 394 21.33 -52.51 53.85
N ARG A 395 20.43 -51.67 54.35
CA ARG A 395 20.55 -51.04 55.68
C ARG A 395 20.50 -52.07 56.80
N SER A 396 19.57 -53.04 56.74
CA SER A 396 19.48 -54.13 57.71
C SER A 396 20.74 -54.98 57.74
N ASP A 397 21.29 -55.33 56.57
CA ASP A 397 22.48 -56.16 56.48
C ASP A 397 23.75 -55.42 56.91
N LYS A 398 23.86 -54.12 56.59
CA LYS A 398 24.92 -53.27 57.11
C LYS A 398 24.88 -53.17 58.64
N GLU A 399 23.69 -53.10 59.22
CA GLU A 399 23.51 -53.09 60.68
C GLU A 399 23.88 -54.44 61.31
N LYS A 400 23.48 -55.57 60.71
CA LYS A 400 23.92 -56.91 61.15
C LYS A 400 25.44 -57.06 61.09
N ALA A 401 26.07 -56.59 60.01
CA ALA A 401 27.52 -56.64 59.84
C ALA A 401 28.26 -55.79 60.89
N ARG A 402 27.71 -54.62 61.25
CA ARG A 402 28.23 -53.80 62.35
C ARG A 402 28.12 -54.52 63.69
N GLN A 403 26.96 -55.11 63.99
CA GLN A 403 26.78 -55.89 65.21
C GLN A 403 27.76 -57.07 65.28
N MET A 404 27.99 -57.78 64.16
CA MET A 404 29.00 -58.84 64.10
C MET A 404 30.42 -58.31 64.35
N LEU A 405 30.81 -57.20 63.72
CA LEU A 405 32.13 -56.59 63.95
C LEU A 405 32.30 -56.16 65.41
N ASP A 406 31.28 -55.57 66.04
CA ASP A 406 31.33 -55.18 67.44
C ASP A 406 31.47 -56.39 68.38
N THR A 407 30.95 -57.57 68.01
CA THR A 407 31.19 -58.82 68.77
C THR A 407 32.58 -59.42 68.55
N VAL A 408 33.15 -59.30 67.34
CA VAL A 408 34.48 -59.86 67.01
C VAL A 408 35.63 -58.99 67.52
N THR A 409 35.43 -57.67 67.60
CA THR A 409 36.44 -56.71 68.08
C THR A 409 36.96 -57.04 69.50
N PRO A 410 36.11 -57.32 70.51
CA PRO A 410 36.58 -57.71 71.83
C PRO A 410 37.31 -59.07 71.82
N GLU A 411 36.86 -60.05 71.04
CA GLU A 411 37.54 -61.35 70.91
C GLU A 411 38.98 -61.20 70.38
N LEU A 412 39.19 -60.34 69.38
CA LEU A 412 40.49 -60.11 68.77
C LEU A 412 41.45 -59.35 69.72
N SER A 413 40.92 -58.43 70.54
CA SER A 413 41.71 -57.77 71.59
C SER A 413 42.19 -58.73 72.68
N ILE A 414 41.39 -59.73 73.05
CA ILE A 414 41.78 -60.78 74.00
C ILE A 414 42.88 -61.67 73.39
N ALA A 415 42.75 -62.03 72.11
CA ALA A 415 43.75 -62.83 71.40
C ALA A 415 45.10 -62.09 71.21
N LYS A 416 45.08 -60.76 71.01
CA LYS A 416 46.30 -59.97 70.89
C LYS A 416 47.08 -59.90 72.20
N ASN A 417 46.40 -59.68 73.32
CA ASN A 417 47.04 -59.61 74.63
C ASN A 417 47.66 -60.95 75.06
N THR A 418 47.10 -62.08 74.64
CA THR A 418 47.66 -63.40 74.93
C THR A 418 48.92 -63.72 74.09
N LEU A 419 49.03 -63.17 72.87
CA LEU A 419 50.22 -63.35 72.03
C LEU A 419 51.42 -62.52 72.50
N GLU A 420 51.20 -61.28 72.92
CA GLU A 420 52.28 -60.38 73.41
C GLU A 420 52.97 -60.90 74.68
N VAL A 421 52.23 -61.61 75.56
CA VAL A 421 52.78 -62.23 76.77
C VAL A 421 53.75 -63.39 76.43
N SER A 422 53.50 -64.12 75.35
CA SER A 422 54.36 -65.24 74.95
C SER A 422 55.69 -64.82 74.30
N GLY A 423 55.76 -63.61 73.71
CA GLY A 423 56.97 -63.11 73.05
C GLY A 423 58.05 -62.62 74.01
N GLN A 424 57.66 -62.07 75.16
CA GLN A 424 58.61 -61.54 76.15
C GLN A 424 59.29 -62.64 76.98
N GLU A 425 58.66 -63.80 77.17
CA GLU A 425 59.26 -64.92 77.92
C GLU A 425 60.39 -65.62 77.13
N GLN A 426 60.36 -65.57 75.79
CA GLN A 426 61.38 -66.18 74.93
C GLN A 426 62.70 -65.39 74.90
N GLU A 427 62.65 -64.05 75.00
CA GLU A 427 63.84 -63.19 74.97
C GLU A 427 64.68 -63.26 76.26
N VAL A 428 64.02 -63.41 77.42
CA VAL A 428 64.71 -63.50 78.72
C VAL A 428 65.50 -64.83 78.83
N PHE A 429 64.99 -65.91 78.25
CA PHE A 429 65.65 -67.22 78.26
C PHE A 429 66.95 -67.24 77.44
N TYR A 430 66.98 -66.49 76.32
CA TYR A 430 68.16 -66.39 75.46
C TYR A 430 69.31 -65.62 76.14
N LEU A 431 69.01 -64.53 76.85
CA LEU A 431 70.03 -63.73 77.54
C LEU A 431 70.67 -64.44 78.74
N ILE A 432 69.89 -65.23 79.49
CA ILE A 432 70.39 -66.02 80.63
C ILE A 432 71.33 -67.15 80.16
N THR A 433 71.09 -67.70 78.98
CA THR A 433 71.89 -68.81 78.43
C THR A 433 73.29 -68.35 77.99
N ILE A 434 73.42 -67.12 77.48
CA ILE A 434 74.71 -66.56 77.03
C ILE A 434 75.65 -66.24 78.20
N LEU A 435 75.11 -65.79 79.34
CA LEU A 435 75.89 -65.45 80.54
C LEU A 435 76.49 -66.66 81.29
N LYS A 436 76.06 -67.89 80.99
CA LYS A 436 76.62 -69.13 81.58
C LYS A 436 77.81 -69.71 80.80
N LEU A 437 78.19 -69.09 79.68
CA LEU A 437 79.22 -69.57 78.75
C LEU A 437 80.51 -68.71 78.73
N ILE A 438 80.62 -67.74 79.64
CA ILE A 438 81.81 -66.93 79.94
C ILE A 438 82.15 -67.14 81.41
#